data_AF-A0A6L5G701-F1
#
_entry.id   AF-A0A6L5G701-F1
#
_cell.length_a   1.000
_cell.length_b   1.000
_cell.length_c   1.000
_cell.angle_alpha   90.00
_cell.angle_beta   90.00
_cell.angle_gamma   90.00
#
_symmetry.space_group_name_H-M   'P 1'
#
loop_
_entity.id
_entity.type
_entity.pdbx_description
1 polymer ?
#
loop_
_entity_poly.entity_id
_entity_poly.type
_entity_poly.pdbx_seq_one_letter_code
_entity_poly.pdbx_strand_id
1 'polypeptide(L)'
;MAREDRLDDSELLTGFDEGGPIDRGFETALRGYDKRQVDRYLQQMQLQMDTLAGERAEALAQIDRLVVQIQQLQAQIQELRRRSAAGDNASYRHLGVRIEHMLTLAEEQAEEIKAKAHAQTQHLHQRADQRLREAEAQIEQARKDFETTLKARRAAAEKAEADRRAIIDAEINKRAREAQAMLDQAKERAAALVAEAEQDAENKRAAADEQTRQLVAHVERLRAEAQQLKDDAAVAAEQAIAEAREKADRIAAEAEAEAERKRAEHEAELRDLRTEAVENLERFKQETETFAQSVRTEAENEATRLRAEAADNATLTRTEAADEAKRLRQEAQRRLEEAEAESQRLTAETEQKVAALTAEAEETARAQREAAEALAQRLTEETERETRRMREEVAAATLQERQEAETAARALSEAAAEESERLRAEAAAEAERITAEAASEAARLREHADRAKAEAEADVERARAQLAEIEAERERLLADAKAEAQRILEQAGLEAEQVRADRDQYIAEAEKKAENAKRRAEELSKSAKQTARRDSEAILATARAQAKKLIEEARRGRGEAAEEPAPAGDGAVNKSAAARKRAQSGGKQASSSESAEKVSYS
;
A
#
# COMPACT_ATOMS: atom_id res chain seq x y z
N MET A 1 36.67 69.65 55.37
CA MET A 1 35.54 69.60 54.42
C MET A 1 36.14 69.18 53.08
N ALA A 2 35.80 68.06 52.44
CA ALA A 2 34.64 67.18 52.59
C ALA A 2 34.96 65.75 52.09
N ARG A 3 34.43 64.78 52.85
CA ARG A 3 33.82 63.48 52.48
C ARG A 3 34.62 62.48 51.63
N GLU A 4 35.29 61.56 52.32
CA GLU A 4 35.40 60.16 51.89
C GLU A 4 34.13 59.41 52.34
N ASP A 5 33.24 59.09 51.40
CA ASP A 5 32.15 58.12 51.62
C ASP A 5 32.76 56.71 51.63
N ARG A 6 33.06 56.19 52.82
CA ARG A 6 33.20 54.74 53.02
C ARG A 6 31.80 54.18 53.17
N LEU A 7 31.33 53.52 52.11
CA LEU A 7 30.16 52.67 52.16
C LEU A 7 30.49 51.45 53.03
N ASP A 8 29.67 51.23 54.06
CA ASP A 8 29.72 50.05 54.91
C ASP A 8 29.26 48.83 54.09
N ASP A 9 30.23 48.08 53.53
CA ASP A 9 30.00 46.87 52.72
C ASP A 9 29.34 45.71 53.49
N SER A 10 29.06 45.86 54.80
CA SER A 10 28.40 44.83 55.62
C SER A 10 26.87 44.85 55.55
N GLU A 11 26.24 45.93 55.08
CA GLU A 11 24.77 46.02 54.95
C GLU A 11 24.25 45.63 53.56
N LEU A 12 25.12 45.54 52.55
CA LEU A 12 24.73 45.17 51.18
C LEU A 12 24.60 43.66 50.95
N LEU A 13 25.07 42.83 51.87
CA LEU A 13 25.12 41.36 51.71
C LEU A 13 24.10 40.60 52.60
N THR A 14 23.21 41.30 53.29
CA THR A 14 22.14 40.71 54.12
C THR A 14 20.78 40.64 53.41
N GLY A 15 20.70 41.12 52.16
CA GLY A 15 19.45 41.11 51.36
C GLY A 15 19.04 39.74 50.81
N PHE A 16 19.80 38.68 51.08
CA PHE A 16 19.52 37.30 50.63
C PHE A 16 19.26 36.35 51.80
N ASP A 17 18.59 36.83 52.86
CA ASP A 17 18.11 35.96 53.94
C ASP A 17 16.64 35.54 53.71
N GLU A 18 16.53 34.26 53.35
CA GLU A 18 15.47 33.26 53.49
C GLU A 18 14.06 33.67 53.98
N GLY A 19 13.03 33.29 53.21
CA GLY A 19 11.67 33.09 53.76
C GLY A 19 10.48 33.18 52.81
N GLY A 20 10.63 33.66 51.57
CA GLY A 20 9.52 33.77 50.61
C GLY A 20 9.53 32.66 49.55
N PRO A 21 8.38 32.11 49.11
CA PRO A 21 8.33 31.26 47.93
C PRO A 21 8.69 32.10 46.70
N ILE A 22 9.97 32.08 46.32
CA ILE A 22 10.43 32.71 45.08
C ILE A 22 9.82 31.92 43.93
N ASP A 23 8.99 32.57 43.14
CA ASP A 23 8.33 32.00 41.96
C ASP A 23 9.40 31.44 40.99
N ARG A 24 9.49 30.10 40.88
CA ARG A 24 10.61 29.39 40.23
C ARG A 24 10.38 29.23 38.73
N GLY A 25 10.09 30.32 38.04
CA GLY A 25 9.97 30.34 36.60
C GLY A 25 10.64 31.56 36.02
N PHE A 26 11.66 31.37 35.19
CA PHE A 26 12.04 32.41 34.23
C PHE A 26 10.97 32.46 33.14
N GLU A 27 10.58 33.67 32.71
CA GLU A 27 9.68 33.85 31.58
C GLU A 27 10.27 33.22 30.30
N THR A 28 9.48 32.46 29.56
CA THR A 28 9.93 31.77 28.35
C THR A 28 9.73 32.64 27.10
N ALA A 29 10.83 32.96 26.40
CA ALA A 29 10.82 33.68 25.13
C ALA A 29 11.07 32.73 23.94
N LEU A 30 10.57 33.10 22.75
CA LEU A 30 10.66 32.30 21.51
C LEU A 30 12.11 31.92 21.12
N ARG A 31 13.10 32.68 21.61
CA ARG A 31 14.52 32.32 21.58
C ARG A 31 15.10 32.57 22.96
N GLY A 32 15.53 31.51 23.64
CA GLY A 32 16.01 31.56 25.03
C GLY A 32 17.03 30.47 25.34
N TYR A 33 17.55 30.48 26.55
CA TYR A 33 18.49 29.49 27.04
C TYR A 33 17.81 28.13 27.25
N ASP A 34 18.56 27.03 27.07
CA ASP A 34 18.06 25.68 27.33
C ASP A 34 17.75 25.51 28.83
N LYS A 35 16.46 25.36 29.14
CA LYS A 35 15.94 25.18 30.49
C LYS A 35 16.69 24.10 31.28
N ARG A 36 17.02 22.96 30.63
CA ARG A 36 17.70 21.83 31.31
C ARG A 36 19.16 22.13 31.64
N GLN A 37 19.81 23.03 30.90
CA GLN A 37 21.16 23.47 31.20
C GLN A 37 21.16 24.53 32.32
N VAL A 38 20.20 25.45 32.29
CA VAL A 38 20.02 26.47 33.34
C VAL A 38 19.67 25.82 34.69
N ASP A 39 18.76 24.85 34.70
CA ASP A 39 18.36 24.13 35.93
C ASP A 39 19.55 23.40 36.57
N ARG A 40 20.41 22.76 35.75
CA ARG A 40 21.63 22.10 36.25
C ARG A 40 22.64 23.10 36.82
N TYR A 41 22.82 24.24 36.16
CA TYR A 41 23.73 25.28 36.64
C TYR A 41 23.25 25.92 37.94
N LEU A 42 21.94 26.16 38.07
CA LEU A 42 21.35 26.66 39.31
C LEU A 42 21.49 25.66 40.46
N GLN A 43 21.25 24.36 40.21
CA GLN A 43 21.51 23.32 41.21
C GLN A 43 22.97 23.29 41.66
N GLN A 44 23.91 23.47 40.72
CA GLN A 44 25.34 23.52 41.05
C GLN A 44 25.69 24.76 41.89
N MET A 45 25.15 25.93 41.56
CA MET A 45 25.36 27.16 42.34
C MET A 45 24.75 27.04 43.75
N GLN A 46 23.58 26.42 43.86
CA GLN A 46 22.90 26.22 45.14
C GLN A 46 23.72 25.31 46.06
N LEU A 47 24.25 24.21 45.52
CA LEU A 47 25.13 23.32 46.26
C LEU A 47 26.44 24.03 46.70
N GLN A 48 26.97 24.93 45.88
CA GLN A 48 28.13 25.74 46.27
C GLN A 48 27.81 26.71 47.42
N MET A 49 26.63 27.34 47.43
CA MET A 49 26.21 28.22 48.52
C MET A 49 26.06 27.45 49.84
N ASP A 50 25.48 26.25 49.80
CA ASP A 50 25.33 25.40 50.99
C ASP A 50 26.70 24.99 51.55
N THR A 51 27.66 24.65 50.68
CA THR A 51 29.02 24.33 51.11
C THR A 51 29.73 25.52 51.77
N LEU A 52 29.62 26.72 51.17
CA LEU A 52 30.22 27.94 51.72
C LEU A 52 29.59 28.34 53.06
N ALA A 53 28.28 28.13 53.23
CA ALA A 53 27.60 28.34 54.51
C ALA A 53 28.10 27.39 55.60
N GLY A 54 28.35 26.13 55.27
CA GLY A 54 28.96 25.14 56.16
C GLY A 54 30.38 25.54 56.60
N GLU A 55 31.23 25.94 55.65
CA GLU A 55 32.59 26.41 55.93
C GLU A 55 32.60 27.65 56.83
N ARG A 56 31.68 28.60 56.61
CA ARG A 56 31.52 29.78 57.47
C ARG A 56 31.16 29.40 58.91
N ALA A 57 30.27 28.43 59.10
CA ALA A 57 29.87 27.97 60.44
C ALA A 57 31.05 27.30 61.19
N GLU A 58 31.87 26.52 60.48
CA GLU A 58 33.07 25.91 61.06
C GLU A 58 34.11 26.95 61.47
N ALA A 59 34.32 27.99 60.65
CA ALA A 59 35.24 29.08 60.95
C ALA A 59 34.83 29.85 62.21
N LEU A 60 33.54 30.13 62.39
CA LEU A 60 33.02 30.78 63.61
C LEU A 60 33.24 29.90 64.86
N ALA A 61 33.03 28.59 64.76
CA ALA A 61 33.28 27.67 65.87
C ALA A 61 34.78 27.59 66.26
N GLN A 62 35.70 27.82 65.33
CA GLN A 62 37.13 27.89 65.63
C GLN A 62 37.48 29.16 66.41
N ILE A 63 36.87 30.30 66.06
CA ILE A 63 37.08 31.57 66.77
C ILE A 63 36.64 31.44 68.24
N ASP A 64 35.47 30.84 68.51
CA ASP A 64 34.98 30.66 69.87
C ASP A 64 35.92 29.81 70.76
N ARG A 65 36.56 28.79 70.18
CA ARG A 65 37.54 27.97 70.91
C ARG A 65 38.79 28.75 71.32
N LEU A 66 39.29 29.63 70.45
CA LEU A 66 40.47 30.44 70.74
C LEU A 66 40.20 31.45 71.87
N VAL A 67 38.99 32.00 71.95
CA VAL A 67 38.58 32.92 73.03
C VAL A 67 38.66 32.25 74.40
N VAL A 68 38.23 30.99 74.51
CA VAL A 68 38.29 30.23 75.79
C VAL A 68 39.72 29.98 76.24
N GLN A 69 40.66 29.72 75.32
CA GLN A 69 42.07 29.47 75.65
C GLN A 69 42.76 30.71 76.23
N ILE A 70 42.46 31.90 75.69
CA ILE A 70 43.01 33.17 76.18
C ILE A 70 42.59 33.44 77.63
N GLN A 71 41.33 33.14 77.98
CA GLN A 71 40.82 33.34 79.34
C GLN A 71 41.49 32.41 80.37
N GLN A 72 41.81 31.17 80.00
CA GLN A 72 42.48 30.21 80.89
C GLN A 72 43.92 30.62 81.21
N LEU A 73 44.67 31.11 80.21
CA LEU A 73 46.05 31.56 80.40
C LEU A 73 46.13 32.78 81.34
N GLN A 74 45.15 33.69 81.28
CA GLN A 74 45.10 34.84 82.18
C GLN A 74 44.90 34.45 83.66
N ALA A 75 44.18 33.35 83.95
CA ALA A 75 43.95 32.88 85.33
C ALA A 75 45.21 32.27 85.97
N GLN A 76 46.02 31.54 85.20
CA GLN A 76 47.24 30.90 85.70
C GLN A 76 48.32 31.89 86.15
N ILE A 77 48.44 33.03 85.47
CA ILE A 77 49.39 34.10 85.81
C ILE A 77 49.07 34.72 87.18
N GLN A 78 47.79 34.81 87.55
CA GLN A 78 47.37 35.38 88.83
C GLN A 78 47.67 34.45 90.02
N GLU A 79 47.67 33.14 89.82
CA GLU A 79 47.86 32.15 90.88
C GLU A 79 49.33 32.02 91.32
N LEU A 80 50.26 32.11 90.36
CA LEU A 80 51.70 32.05 90.64
C LEU A 80 52.18 33.24 91.49
N ARG A 81 51.57 34.42 91.32
CA ARG A 81 51.89 35.61 92.13
C ARG A 81 51.52 35.47 93.60
N ARG A 82 50.58 34.58 93.96
CA ARG A 82 50.16 34.37 95.37
C ARG A 82 51.08 33.42 96.14
N ARG A 83 51.82 32.55 95.46
CA ARG A 83 52.60 31.48 96.10
C ARG A 83 53.98 31.92 96.61
N SER A 84 54.56 33.01 96.14
CA SER A 84 55.94 33.39 96.46
C SER A 84 56.12 34.35 97.66
N ALA A 85 55.13 34.46 98.56
CA ALA A 85 55.08 35.53 99.56
C ALA A 85 55.41 35.13 101.03
N ALA A 86 55.89 33.91 101.36
CA ALA A 86 56.09 33.50 102.76
C ALA A 86 57.26 32.52 103.03
N GLY A 87 58.11 32.89 104.02
CA GLY A 87 58.99 32.04 104.85
C GLY A 87 60.46 31.94 104.43
N ASP A 88 61.49 31.86 105.30
CA ASP A 88 61.60 31.80 106.78
C ASP A 88 63.10 31.91 107.17
N ASN A 89 63.43 32.26 108.44
CA ASN A 89 64.72 31.95 109.08
C ASN A 89 64.67 32.16 110.62
N ALA A 90 65.02 31.13 111.42
CA ALA A 90 65.57 31.30 112.78
C ALA A 90 66.24 30.01 113.31
N SER A 91 67.38 30.19 114.01
CA SER A 91 68.21 29.18 114.70
C SER A 91 68.26 29.50 116.20
N TYR A 92 68.32 28.49 117.06
CA TYR A 92 68.49 28.63 118.52
C TYR A 92 69.86 28.09 118.97
N ARG A 93 70.62 28.98 119.60
CA ARG A 93 71.90 28.77 120.28
C ARG A 93 71.58 28.70 121.77
N HIS A 94 71.93 27.60 122.44
CA HIS A 94 72.20 27.43 123.88
C HIS A 94 71.86 26.00 124.27
N LEU A 95 72.85 25.11 124.37
CA LEU A 95 73.00 24.11 125.45
C LEU A 95 74.29 23.29 125.14
N GLY A 96 75.23 23.28 126.09
CA GLY A 96 76.64 22.91 125.87
C GLY A 96 77.03 21.51 126.37
N VAL A 97 77.99 20.91 125.65
CA VAL A 97 78.89 19.76 125.93
C VAL A 97 78.25 18.41 126.35
N ARG A 98 77.22 18.38 127.19
CA ARG A 98 76.44 17.12 127.42
C ARG A 98 75.46 16.85 126.30
N ILE A 99 74.98 17.91 125.62
CA ILE A 99 74.39 17.72 124.29
C ILE A 99 75.46 17.51 123.24
N GLU A 100 76.75 17.81 123.38
CA GLU A 100 77.67 17.38 122.31
C GLU A 100 77.72 15.85 122.22
N HIS A 101 77.72 15.12 123.36
CA HIS A 101 77.69 13.65 123.31
C HIS A 101 76.30 13.08 122.96
N MET A 102 75.21 13.70 123.42
CA MET A 102 73.86 13.34 122.95
C MET A 102 73.57 13.83 121.53
N LEU A 103 74.22 14.89 121.04
CA LEU A 103 74.18 15.36 119.64
C LEU A 103 75.04 14.46 118.81
N THR A 104 76.21 13.99 119.22
CA THR A 104 76.97 13.05 118.40
C THR A 104 76.25 11.71 118.30
N LEU A 105 75.66 11.20 119.38
CA LEU A 105 74.83 9.98 119.32
C LEU A 105 73.51 10.22 118.57
N ALA A 106 72.87 11.38 118.74
CA ALA A 106 71.68 11.74 117.98
C ALA A 106 72.00 12.11 116.53
N GLU A 107 73.21 12.56 116.21
CA GLU A 107 73.73 12.84 114.86
C GLU A 107 74.05 11.51 114.20
N GLU A 108 74.71 10.57 114.87
CA GLU A 108 74.90 9.20 114.37
C GLU A 108 73.56 8.50 114.16
N GLN A 109 72.61 8.58 115.10
CA GLN A 109 71.26 8.04 114.92
C GLN A 109 70.45 8.80 113.87
N ALA A 110 70.59 10.13 113.77
CA ALA A 110 69.93 10.90 112.73
C ALA A 110 70.53 10.60 111.36
N GLU A 111 71.84 10.42 111.24
CA GLU A 111 72.51 9.98 110.02
C GLU A 111 72.12 8.54 109.66
N GLU A 112 71.96 7.64 110.64
CA GLU A 112 71.44 6.29 110.38
C GLU A 112 69.96 6.31 109.93
N ILE A 113 69.11 7.12 110.56
CA ILE A 113 67.71 7.32 110.15
C ILE A 113 67.64 7.97 108.77
N LYS A 114 68.45 9.00 108.50
CA LYS A 114 68.55 9.65 107.18
C LYS A 114 69.06 8.68 106.13
N ALA A 115 70.07 7.86 106.43
CA ALA A 115 70.59 6.86 105.51
C ALA A 115 69.54 5.79 105.21
N LYS A 116 68.81 5.30 106.23
CA LYS A 116 67.69 4.35 106.05
C LYS A 116 66.52 4.97 105.28
N ALA A 117 66.14 6.21 105.60
CA ALA A 117 65.10 6.95 104.89
C ALA A 117 65.50 7.20 103.43
N HIS A 118 66.74 7.62 103.17
CA HIS A 118 67.27 7.77 101.82
C HIS A 118 67.30 6.45 101.06
N ALA A 119 67.75 5.36 101.68
CA ALA A 119 67.73 4.04 101.05
C ALA A 119 66.30 3.58 100.73
N GLN A 120 65.34 3.81 101.64
CA GLN A 120 63.93 3.50 101.43
C GLN A 120 63.30 4.36 100.32
N THR A 121 63.57 5.67 100.30
CA THR A 121 63.13 6.59 99.26
C THR A 121 63.74 6.24 97.91
N GLN A 122 65.03 5.91 97.87
CA GLN A 122 65.70 5.43 96.65
C GLN A 122 65.08 4.11 96.17
N HIS A 123 64.79 3.17 97.07
CA HIS A 123 64.12 1.91 96.72
C HIS A 123 62.68 2.15 96.20
N LEU A 124 61.93 3.09 96.80
CA LEU A 124 60.60 3.48 96.32
C LEU A 124 60.67 4.17 94.95
N HIS A 125 61.64 5.05 94.73
CA HIS A 125 61.88 5.67 93.42
C HIS A 125 62.26 4.63 92.38
N GLN A 126 63.19 3.72 92.68
CA GLN A 126 63.55 2.63 91.78
C GLN A 126 62.34 1.76 91.44
N ARG A 127 61.49 1.46 92.42
CA ARG A 127 60.25 0.69 92.20
C ARG A 127 59.20 1.47 91.39
N ALA A 128 59.10 2.78 91.60
CA ALA A 128 58.22 3.66 90.83
C ALA A 128 58.70 3.78 89.38
N ASP A 129 60.00 3.98 89.17
CA ASP A 129 60.64 4.04 87.85
C ASP A 129 60.51 2.70 87.10
N GLN A 130 60.67 1.57 87.80
CA GLN A 130 60.41 0.25 87.22
C GLN A 130 58.96 0.11 86.78
N ARG A 131 58.00 0.51 87.62
CA ARG A 131 56.57 0.48 87.25
C ARG A 131 56.23 1.42 86.11
N LEU A 132 56.84 2.61 86.05
CA LEU A 132 56.66 3.55 84.94
C LEU A 132 57.19 2.96 83.64
N ARG A 133 58.40 2.39 83.66
CA ARG A 133 58.98 1.70 82.49
C ARG A 133 58.14 0.51 82.04
N GLU A 134 57.61 -0.28 82.99
CA GLU A 134 56.70 -1.39 82.69
C GLU A 134 55.38 -0.89 82.06
N ALA A 135 54.79 0.19 82.59
CA ALA A 135 53.58 0.79 82.02
C ALA A 135 53.82 1.40 80.64
N GLU A 136 54.94 2.11 80.45
CA GLU A 136 55.35 2.66 79.16
C GLU A 136 55.57 1.54 78.13
N ALA A 137 56.24 0.45 78.51
CA ALA A 137 56.41 -0.71 77.64
C ALA A 137 55.07 -1.36 77.25
N GLN A 138 54.11 -1.46 78.18
CA GLN A 138 52.77 -1.98 77.90
C GLN A 138 51.97 -1.06 76.98
N ILE A 139 52.06 0.27 77.16
CA ILE A 139 51.41 1.25 76.28
C ILE A 139 51.98 1.16 74.86
N GLU A 140 53.30 1.06 74.72
CA GLU A 140 53.95 0.93 73.43
C GLU A 140 53.63 -0.40 72.74
N GLN A 141 53.53 -1.50 73.49
CA GLN A 141 53.04 -2.78 72.96
C GLN A 141 51.58 -2.67 72.50
N ALA A 142 50.69 -2.11 73.32
CA ALA A 142 49.29 -1.91 72.96
C ALA A 142 49.11 -0.99 71.74
N ARG A 143 49.95 0.04 71.59
CA ARG A 143 49.98 0.90 70.40
C ARG A 143 50.38 0.13 69.15
N LYS A 144 51.44 -0.68 69.22
CA LYS A 144 51.86 -1.53 68.10
C LYS A 144 50.81 -2.56 67.71
N ASP A 145 50.17 -3.19 68.68
CA ASP A 145 49.07 -4.14 68.45
C ASP A 145 47.85 -3.43 67.84
N PHE A 146 47.54 -2.21 68.29
CA PHE A 146 46.48 -1.40 67.70
C PHE A 146 46.81 -0.97 66.26
N GLU A 147 48.04 -0.53 66.00
CA GLU A 147 48.46 -0.14 64.64
C GLU A 147 48.46 -1.33 63.68
N THR A 148 48.92 -2.50 64.13
CA THR A 148 48.92 -3.71 63.30
C THR A 148 47.50 -4.19 63.02
N THR A 149 46.61 -4.20 64.02
CA THR A 149 45.19 -4.55 63.81
C THR A 149 44.46 -3.52 62.94
N LEU A 150 44.77 -2.23 63.07
CA LEU A 150 44.19 -1.18 62.24
C LEU A 150 44.69 -1.27 60.79
N LYS A 151 45.99 -1.51 60.56
CA LYS A 151 46.54 -1.80 59.23
C LYS A 151 45.90 -3.04 58.61
N ALA A 152 45.73 -4.13 59.38
CA ALA A 152 45.07 -5.35 58.93
C ALA A 152 43.59 -5.10 58.57
N ARG A 153 42.85 -4.32 59.37
CA ARG A 153 41.46 -3.96 59.07
C ARG A 153 41.34 -3.07 57.84
N ARG A 154 42.24 -2.10 57.66
CA ARG A 154 42.28 -1.26 56.45
C ARG A 154 42.58 -2.08 55.21
N ALA A 155 43.59 -2.95 55.25
CA ALA A 155 43.91 -3.85 54.15
C ALA A 155 42.75 -4.82 53.82
N ALA A 156 42.05 -5.33 54.84
CA ALA A 156 40.88 -6.18 54.64
C ALA A 156 39.69 -5.41 54.02
N ALA A 157 39.47 -4.16 54.45
CA ALA A 157 38.43 -3.29 53.89
C ALA A 157 38.74 -2.91 52.43
N GLU A 158 39.98 -2.52 52.12
CA GLU A 158 40.44 -2.22 50.76
C GLU A 158 40.31 -3.44 49.85
N LYS A 159 40.67 -4.63 50.33
CA LYS A 159 40.48 -5.87 49.57
C LYS A 159 39.00 -6.15 49.31
N ALA A 160 38.13 -6.00 50.31
CA ALA A 160 36.69 -6.22 50.14
C ALA A 160 36.05 -5.21 49.16
N GLU A 161 36.51 -3.96 49.17
CA GLU A 161 36.08 -2.97 48.17
C GLU A 161 36.60 -3.29 46.77
N ALA A 162 37.85 -3.72 46.63
CA ALA A 162 38.42 -4.13 45.35
C ALA A 162 37.68 -5.34 44.78
N ASP A 163 37.36 -6.35 45.60
CA ASP A 163 36.60 -7.52 45.21
C ASP A 163 35.18 -7.13 44.75
N ARG A 164 34.51 -6.22 45.47
CA ARG A 164 33.19 -5.71 45.08
C ARG A 164 33.23 -4.95 43.75
N ARG A 165 34.23 -4.10 43.56
CA ARG A 165 34.42 -3.37 42.29
C ARG A 165 34.68 -4.34 41.14
N ALA A 166 35.54 -5.34 41.35
CA ALA A 166 35.82 -6.36 40.33
C ALA A 166 34.57 -7.17 39.95
N ILE A 167 33.71 -7.52 40.91
CA ILE A 167 32.43 -8.19 40.63
C ILE A 167 31.49 -7.29 39.83
N ILE A 168 31.35 -6.03 40.23
CA ILE A 168 30.49 -5.05 39.53
C ILE A 168 31.00 -4.81 38.11
N ASP A 169 32.31 -4.60 37.93
CA ASP A 169 32.92 -4.40 36.63
C ASP A 169 32.78 -5.65 35.74
N ALA A 170 32.91 -6.85 36.30
CA ALA A 170 32.68 -8.10 35.58
C ALA A 170 31.22 -8.23 35.12
N GLU A 171 30.26 -7.89 35.98
CA GLU A 171 28.83 -7.92 35.65
C GLU A 171 28.45 -6.85 34.62
N ILE A 172 28.99 -5.62 34.74
CA ILE A 172 28.80 -4.55 33.75
C ILE A 172 29.37 -4.98 32.40
N ASN A 173 30.59 -5.54 32.36
CA ASN A 173 31.19 -6.02 31.13
C ASN A 173 30.41 -7.18 30.51
N LYS A 174 29.88 -8.10 31.33
CA LYS A 174 29.02 -9.19 30.88
C LYS A 174 27.74 -8.65 30.24
N ARG A 175 27.03 -7.75 30.93
CA ARG A 175 25.81 -7.11 30.41
C ARG A 175 26.07 -6.27 29.16
N ALA A 176 27.21 -5.58 29.09
CA ALA A 176 27.60 -4.84 27.90
C ALA A 176 27.83 -5.76 26.70
N ARG A 177 28.46 -6.94 26.90
CA ARG A 177 28.62 -7.96 25.85
C ARG A 177 27.30 -8.57 25.43
N GLU A 178 26.41 -8.88 26.37
CA GLU A 178 25.07 -9.40 26.08
C GLU A 178 24.23 -8.38 25.31
N ALA A 179 24.26 -7.11 25.72
CA ALA A 179 23.59 -6.02 25.00
C ALA A 179 24.15 -5.84 23.59
N GLN A 180 25.48 -5.89 23.43
CA GLN A 180 26.11 -5.80 22.12
C GLN A 180 25.74 -6.99 21.22
N ALA A 181 25.75 -8.22 21.77
CA ALA A 181 25.33 -9.41 21.03
C ALA A 181 23.86 -9.35 20.61
N MET A 182 22.97 -8.84 21.46
CA MET A 182 21.56 -8.63 21.11
C MET A 182 21.40 -7.57 20.01
N LEU A 183 22.19 -6.49 20.04
CA LEU A 183 22.20 -5.48 18.97
C LEU A 183 22.71 -6.05 17.66
N ASP A 184 23.77 -6.85 17.69
CA ASP A 184 24.33 -7.47 16.49
C ASP A 184 23.35 -8.51 15.91
N GLN A 185 22.70 -9.33 16.74
CA GLN A 185 21.62 -10.22 16.32
C GLN A 185 20.40 -9.46 15.75
N ALA A 186 20.02 -8.32 16.37
CA ALA A 186 18.93 -7.50 15.85
C ALA A 186 19.28 -6.89 14.49
N LYS A 187 20.53 -6.45 14.30
CA LYS A 187 21.03 -5.96 13.00
C LYS A 187 21.08 -7.06 11.95
N GLU A 188 21.55 -8.24 12.29
CA GLU A 188 21.57 -9.40 11.38
C GLU A 188 20.16 -9.81 10.97
N ARG A 189 19.21 -9.87 11.91
CA ARG A 189 17.80 -10.15 11.60
C ARG A 189 17.18 -9.06 10.74
N ALA A 190 17.46 -7.79 11.02
CA ALA A 190 16.98 -6.68 10.21
C ALA A 190 17.57 -6.75 8.79
N ALA A 191 18.87 -7.03 8.65
CA ALA A 191 19.52 -7.20 7.35
C ALA A 191 18.96 -8.42 6.59
N ALA A 192 18.71 -9.54 7.28
CA ALA A 192 18.11 -10.73 6.68
C ALA A 192 16.68 -10.47 6.19
N LEU A 193 15.85 -9.78 6.99
CA LEU A 193 14.49 -9.40 6.58
C LEU A 193 14.48 -8.42 5.40
N VAL A 194 15.44 -7.48 5.36
CA VAL A 194 15.59 -6.57 4.22
C VAL A 194 16.02 -7.34 2.97
N ALA A 195 17.00 -8.24 3.08
CA ALA A 195 17.45 -9.07 1.96
C ALA A 195 16.34 -10.01 1.45
N GLU A 196 15.56 -10.61 2.35
CA GLU A 196 14.39 -11.43 2.00
C GLU A 196 13.32 -10.59 1.29
N ALA A 197 13.02 -9.38 1.80
CA ALA A 197 12.07 -8.48 1.17
C ALA A 197 12.54 -7.98 -0.21
N GLU A 198 13.84 -7.71 -0.37
CA GLU A 198 14.44 -7.35 -1.66
C GLU A 198 14.36 -8.52 -2.66
N GLN A 199 14.67 -9.74 -2.22
CA GLN A 199 14.57 -10.94 -3.04
C GLN A 199 13.11 -11.24 -3.43
N ASP A 200 12.16 -11.09 -2.52
CA ASP A 200 10.73 -11.23 -2.81
C ASP A 200 10.24 -10.16 -3.79
N ALA A 201 10.72 -8.92 -3.66
CA ALA A 201 10.40 -7.86 -4.60
C ALA A 201 10.99 -8.14 -5.98
N GLU A 202 12.21 -8.66 -6.06
CA GLU A 202 12.84 -9.06 -7.32
C GLU A 202 12.12 -10.24 -7.97
N ASN A 203 11.76 -11.28 -7.20
CA ASN A 203 10.97 -12.42 -7.67
C ASN A 203 9.60 -11.98 -8.21
N LYS A 204 8.91 -11.07 -7.51
CA LYS A 204 7.61 -10.52 -7.97
C LYS A 204 7.77 -9.68 -9.24
N ARG A 205 8.84 -8.88 -9.35
CA ARG A 205 9.16 -8.12 -10.57
C ARG A 205 9.46 -9.06 -11.74
N ALA A 206 10.30 -10.07 -11.54
CA ALA A 206 10.62 -11.06 -12.55
C ALA A 206 9.38 -11.84 -13.00
N ALA A 207 8.49 -12.23 -12.08
CA ALA A 207 7.23 -12.87 -12.41
C ALA A 207 6.29 -11.95 -13.21
N ALA A 208 6.19 -10.66 -12.84
CA ALA A 208 5.39 -9.69 -13.56
C ALA A 208 5.95 -9.39 -14.96
N ASP A 209 7.28 -9.30 -15.11
CA ASP A 209 7.96 -9.12 -16.38
C ASP A 209 7.73 -10.33 -17.30
N GLU A 210 7.76 -11.55 -16.75
CA GLU A 210 7.48 -12.77 -17.49
C GLU A 210 6.01 -12.82 -17.94
N GLN A 211 5.06 -12.47 -17.06
CA GLN A 211 3.64 -12.35 -17.44
C GLN A 211 3.44 -11.29 -18.53
N THR A 212 4.14 -10.16 -18.44
CA THR A 212 4.08 -9.10 -19.46
C THR A 212 4.63 -9.60 -20.79
N ARG A 213 5.76 -10.32 -20.79
CA ARG A 213 6.31 -10.96 -22.00
C ARG A 213 5.35 -11.97 -22.60
N GLN A 214 4.71 -12.80 -21.79
CA GLN A 214 3.72 -13.78 -22.24
C GLN A 214 2.49 -13.11 -22.86
N LEU A 215 1.99 -12.02 -22.26
CA LEU A 215 0.88 -11.25 -22.82
C LEU A 215 1.27 -10.56 -24.12
N VAL A 216 2.45 -9.95 -24.19
CA VAL A 216 2.97 -9.35 -25.44
C VAL A 216 3.08 -10.40 -26.53
N ALA A 217 3.70 -11.54 -26.25
CA ALA A 217 3.81 -12.65 -27.19
C ALA A 217 2.43 -13.21 -27.61
N HIS A 218 1.45 -13.24 -26.69
CA HIS A 218 0.09 -13.65 -27.02
C HIS A 218 -0.61 -12.65 -27.93
N VAL A 219 -0.48 -11.35 -27.67
CA VAL A 219 -1.03 -10.27 -28.51
C VAL A 219 -0.37 -10.27 -29.89
N GLU A 220 0.94 -10.47 -29.96
CA GLU A 220 1.66 -10.60 -31.24
C GLU A 220 1.18 -11.82 -32.04
N ARG A 221 0.96 -12.96 -31.37
CA ARG A 221 0.40 -14.16 -32.01
C ARG A 221 -1.02 -13.91 -32.53
N LEU A 222 -1.89 -13.32 -31.71
CA LEU A 222 -3.26 -12.98 -32.13
C LEU A 222 -3.27 -11.98 -33.29
N ARG A 223 -2.33 -11.02 -33.32
CA ARG A 223 -2.17 -10.10 -34.45
C ARG A 223 -1.71 -10.83 -35.71
N ALA A 224 -0.77 -11.77 -35.59
CA ALA A 224 -0.32 -12.58 -36.71
C ALA A 224 -1.44 -13.48 -37.24
N GLU A 225 -2.18 -14.16 -36.36
CA GLU A 225 -3.35 -14.98 -36.71
C GLU A 225 -4.45 -14.13 -37.38
N ALA A 226 -4.75 -12.95 -36.84
CA ALA A 226 -5.73 -12.03 -37.43
C ALA A 226 -5.26 -11.50 -38.79
N GLN A 227 -3.96 -11.27 -38.98
CA GLN A 227 -3.40 -10.87 -40.28
C GLN A 227 -3.47 -12.01 -41.28
N GLN A 228 -3.10 -13.23 -40.89
CA GLN A 228 -3.24 -14.41 -41.74
C GLN A 228 -4.69 -14.64 -42.16
N LEU A 229 -5.64 -14.54 -41.23
CA LEU A 229 -7.05 -14.72 -41.56
C LEU A 229 -7.57 -13.63 -42.53
N LYS A 230 -7.04 -12.41 -42.45
CA LYS A 230 -7.33 -11.36 -43.44
C LYS A 230 -6.72 -11.66 -44.81
N ASP A 231 -5.47 -12.10 -44.84
CA ASP A 231 -4.77 -12.44 -46.08
C ASP A 231 -5.45 -13.65 -46.76
N ASP A 232 -5.81 -14.68 -46.00
CA ASP A 232 -6.56 -15.85 -46.49
C ASP A 232 -7.96 -15.45 -47.00
N ALA A 233 -8.68 -14.58 -46.27
CA ALA A 233 -9.96 -14.07 -46.72
C ALA A 233 -9.84 -13.22 -47.99
N ALA A 234 -8.76 -12.43 -48.13
CA ALA A 234 -8.48 -11.66 -49.34
C ALA A 234 -8.22 -12.58 -50.55
N VAL A 235 -7.39 -13.61 -50.37
CA VAL A 235 -7.13 -14.61 -51.42
C VAL A 235 -8.41 -15.36 -51.80
N ALA A 236 -9.22 -15.78 -50.83
CA ALA A 236 -10.49 -16.44 -51.09
C ALA A 236 -11.48 -15.52 -51.84
N ALA A 237 -11.54 -14.23 -51.48
CA ALA A 237 -12.37 -13.26 -52.18
C ALA A 237 -11.88 -13.02 -53.62
N GLU A 238 -10.57 -12.90 -53.84
CA GLU A 238 -9.98 -12.77 -55.18
C GLU A 238 -10.26 -14.00 -56.04
N GLN A 239 -10.15 -15.21 -55.47
CA GLN A 239 -10.50 -16.46 -56.15
C GLN A 239 -11.99 -16.50 -56.51
N ALA A 240 -12.89 -16.16 -55.58
CA ALA A 240 -14.32 -16.14 -55.84
C ALA A 240 -14.69 -15.12 -56.95
N ILE A 241 -14.04 -13.95 -56.97
CA ILE A 241 -14.23 -12.95 -58.03
C ILE A 241 -13.70 -13.48 -59.37
N ALA A 242 -12.53 -14.14 -59.38
CA ALA A 242 -11.96 -14.71 -60.60
C ALA A 242 -12.86 -15.83 -61.17
N GLU A 243 -13.35 -16.73 -60.32
CA GLU A 243 -14.29 -17.79 -60.72
C GLU A 243 -15.62 -17.21 -61.22
N ALA A 244 -16.15 -16.18 -60.56
CA ALA A 244 -17.37 -15.51 -60.99
C ALA A 244 -17.19 -14.83 -62.35
N ARG A 245 -16.03 -14.19 -62.59
CA ARG A 245 -15.68 -13.61 -63.89
C ARG A 245 -15.56 -14.67 -64.97
N GLU A 246 -14.87 -15.77 -64.70
CA GLU A 246 -14.74 -16.86 -65.68
C GLU A 246 -16.10 -17.48 -66.02
N LYS A 247 -16.98 -17.66 -65.03
CA LYS A 247 -18.36 -18.11 -65.26
C LYS A 247 -19.15 -17.09 -66.08
N ALA A 248 -19.03 -15.80 -65.78
CA ALA A 248 -19.69 -14.74 -66.55
C ALA A 248 -19.19 -14.70 -68.00
N ASP A 249 -17.88 -14.82 -68.23
CA ASP A 249 -17.27 -14.85 -69.56
C ASP A 249 -17.72 -16.09 -70.34
N ARG A 250 -17.83 -17.27 -69.68
CA ARG A 250 -18.38 -18.48 -70.30
C ARG A 250 -19.84 -18.32 -70.72
N ILE A 251 -20.69 -17.80 -69.83
CA ILE A 251 -22.10 -17.55 -70.14
C ILE A 251 -22.23 -16.55 -71.29
N ALA A 252 -21.42 -15.49 -71.29
CA ALA A 252 -21.41 -14.50 -72.36
C ALA A 252 -20.99 -15.14 -73.71
N ALA A 253 -19.93 -15.96 -73.71
CA ALA A 253 -19.47 -16.65 -74.91
C ALA A 253 -20.49 -17.68 -75.43
N GLU A 254 -21.15 -18.42 -74.53
CA GLU A 254 -22.22 -19.36 -74.89
C GLU A 254 -23.43 -18.62 -75.49
N ALA A 255 -23.85 -17.51 -74.88
CA ALA A 255 -24.95 -16.68 -75.38
C ALA A 255 -24.62 -16.05 -76.75
N GLU A 256 -23.38 -15.59 -76.95
CA GLU A 256 -22.93 -15.04 -78.22
C GLU A 256 -22.88 -16.13 -79.32
N ALA A 257 -22.36 -17.30 -79.00
CA ALA A 257 -22.35 -18.45 -79.92
C ALA A 257 -23.76 -18.92 -80.28
N GLU A 258 -24.70 -18.93 -79.34
CA GLU A 258 -26.10 -19.26 -79.61
C GLU A 258 -26.78 -18.19 -80.48
N ALA A 259 -26.53 -16.91 -80.20
CA ALA A 259 -27.00 -15.80 -81.03
C ALA A 259 -26.46 -15.88 -82.46
N GLU A 260 -25.18 -16.22 -82.64
CA GLU A 260 -24.59 -16.45 -83.97
C GLU A 260 -25.22 -17.64 -84.69
N ARG A 261 -25.45 -18.76 -84.00
CA ARG A 261 -26.14 -19.92 -84.58
C ARG A 261 -27.55 -19.56 -85.03
N LYS A 262 -28.32 -18.86 -84.20
CA LYS A 262 -29.67 -18.40 -84.55
C LYS A 262 -29.67 -17.44 -85.73
N ARG A 263 -28.70 -16.53 -85.80
CA ARG A 263 -28.52 -15.64 -86.96
C ARG A 263 -28.21 -16.43 -88.22
N ALA A 264 -27.32 -17.43 -88.14
CA ALA A 264 -26.98 -18.28 -89.28
C ALA A 264 -28.17 -19.15 -89.74
N GLU A 265 -28.93 -19.73 -88.81
CA GLU A 265 -30.18 -20.46 -89.08
C GLU A 265 -31.18 -19.56 -89.83
N HIS A 266 -31.48 -18.37 -89.29
CA HIS A 266 -32.40 -17.44 -89.95
C HIS A 266 -31.88 -16.93 -91.30
N GLU A 267 -30.58 -16.73 -91.45
CA GLU A 267 -30.01 -16.34 -92.73
C GLU A 267 -30.10 -17.47 -93.77
N ALA A 268 -29.98 -18.73 -93.35
CA ALA A 268 -30.23 -19.89 -94.20
C ALA A 268 -31.71 -20.00 -94.59
N GLU A 269 -32.64 -19.88 -93.63
CA GLU A 269 -34.08 -19.87 -93.89
C GLU A 269 -34.48 -18.75 -94.86
N LEU A 270 -33.91 -17.55 -94.69
CA LEU A 270 -34.14 -16.42 -95.62
C LEU A 270 -33.58 -16.70 -97.02
N ARG A 271 -32.45 -17.39 -97.13
CA ARG A 271 -31.89 -17.81 -98.43
C ARG A 271 -32.78 -18.85 -99.11
N ASP A 272 -33.28 -19.82 -98.36
CA ASP A 272 -34.17 -20.87 -98.88
C ASP A 272 -35.50 -20.26 -99.34
N LEU A 273 -36.12 -19.42 -98.51
CA LEU A 273 -37.34 -18.70 -98.87
C LEU A 273 -37.15 -17.80 -100.10
N ARG A 274 -36.00 -17.14 -100.21
CA ARG A 274 -35.68 -16.32 -101.38
C ARG A 274 -35.50 -17.17 -102.64
N THR A 275 -34.89 -18.34 -102.52
CA THR A 275 -34.72 -19.29 -103.62
C THR A 275 -36.08 -19.81 -104.08
N GLU A 276 -36.92 -20.26 -103.14
CA GLU A 276 -38.29 -20.71 -103.42
C GLU A 276 -39.14 -19.60 -104.07
N ALA A 277 -39.02 -18.35 -103.60
CA ALA A 277 -39.70 -17.22 -104.21
C ALA A 277 -39.24 -16.97 -105.66
N VAL A 278 -37.94 -17.11 -105.95
CA VAL A 278 -37.41 -16.98 -107.31
C VAL A 278 -37.90 -18.13 -108.20
N GLU A 279 -37.86 -19.37 -107.73
CA GLU A 279 -38.36 -20.54 -108.46
C GLU A 279 -39.86 -20.43 -108.76
N ASN A 280 -40.65 -19.99 -107.78
CA ASN A 280 -42.08 -19.75 -107.97
C ASN A 280 -42.36 -18.63 -108.97
N LEU A 281 -41.56 -17.55 -108.95
CA LEU A 281 -41.65 -16.48 -109.96
C LEU A 281 -41.26 -16.97 -111.36
N GLU A 282 -40.24 -17.82 -111.48
CA GLU A 282 -39.85 -18.42 -112.76
C GLU A 282 -40.91 -19.38 -113.29
N ARG A 283 -41.49 -20.22 -112.43
CA ARG A 283 -42.61 -21.10 -112.79
C ARG A 283 -43.81 -20.28 -113.25
N PHE A 284 -44.19 -19.24 -112.52
CA PHE A 284 -45.28 -18.35 -112.90
C PHE A 284 -45.01 -17.66 -114.24
N LYS A 285 -43.78 -17.22 -114.50
CA LYS A 285 -43.37 -16.66 -115.80
C LYS A 285 -43.50 -17.67 -116.94
N GLN A 286 -43.05 -18.91 -116.73
CA GLN A 286 -43.18 -19.98 -117.74
C GLN A 286 -44.65 -20.33 -118.00
N GLU A 287 -45.47 -20.42 -116.95
CA GLU A 287 -46.92 -20.66 -117.07
C GLU A 287 -47.62 -19.52 -117.82
N THR A 288 -47.28 -18.26 -117.51
CA THR A 288 -47.83 -17.11 -118.24
C THR A 288 -47.33 -17.04 -119.69
N GLU A 289 -46.08 -17.40 -119.97
CA GLU A 289 -45.55 -17.44 -121.33
C GLU A 289 -46.20 -18.54 -122.17
N THR A 290 -46.36 -19.74 -121.62
CA THR A 290 -47.06 -20.86 -122.27
C THR A 290 -48.53 -20.55 -122.49
N PHE A 291 -49.21 -19.94 -121.52
CA PHE A 291 -50.58 -19.45 -121.69
C PHE A 291 -50.69 -18.35 -122.76
N ALA A 292 -49.74 -17.41 -122.80
CA ALA A 292 -49.71 -16.39 -123.85
C ALA A 292 -49.48 -17.00 -125.24
N GLN A 293 -48.64 -18.04 -125.35
CA GLN A 293 -48.43 -18.77 -126.59
C GLN A 293 -49.67 -19.56 -127.03
N SER A 294 -50.38 -20.21 -126.11
CA SER A 294 -51.62 -20.93 -126.43
C SER A 294 -52.70 -19.97 -126.92
N VAL A 295 -52.91 -18.84 -126.23
CA VAL A 295 -53.87 -17.81 -126.65
C VAL A 295 -53.51 -17.23 -128.02
N ARG A 296 -52.21 -16.99 -128.31
CA ARG A 296 -51.79 -16.56 -129.66
C ARG A 296 -52.08 -17.61 -130.72
N THR A 297 -51.76 -18.88 -130.44
CA THR A 297 -52.00 -19.98 -131.38
C THR A 297 -53.50 -20.17 -131.65
N GLU A 298 -54.33 -20.09 -130.61
CA GLU A 298 -55.78 -20.14 -130.73
C GLU A 298 -56.31 -18.94 -131.54
N ALA A 299 -55.85 -17.72 -131.26
CA ALA A 299 -56.22 -16.54 -132.01
C ALA A 299 -55.78 -16.59 -133.49
N GLU A 300 -54.59 -17.14 -133.79
CA GLU A 300 -54.10 -17.34 -135.16
C GLU A 300 -54.92 -18.41 -135.88
N ASN A 301 -55.25 -19.52 -135.24
CA ASN A 301 -56.10 -20.57 -135.78
C ASN A 301 -57.51 -20.04 -136.08
N GLU A 302 -58.09 -19.26 -135.16
CA GLU A 302 -59.41 -18.66 -135.32
C GLU A 302 -59.43 -17.58 -136.41
N ALA A 303 -58.39 -16.74 -136.49
CA ALA A 303 -58.22 -15.80 -137.60
C ALA A 303 -58.07 -16.51 -138.95
N THR A 304 -57.39 -17.65 -138.99
CA THR A 304 -57.23 -18.47 -140.20
C THR A 304 -58.56 -19.11 -140.60
N ARG A 305 -59.34 -19.60 -139.63
CA ARG A 305 -60.68 -20.15 -139.84
C ARG A 305 -61.63 -19.08 -140.38
N LEU A 306 -61.66 -17.90 -139.78
CA LEU A 306 -62.47 -16.77 -140.25
C LEU A 306 -62.07 -16.30 -141.66
N ARG A 307 -60.77 -16.33 -142.01
CA ARG A 307 -60.32 -16.03 -143.38
C ARG A 307 -60.75 -17.10 -144.38
N ALA A 308 -60.71 -18.38 -144.00
CA ALA A 308 -61.21 -19.46 -144.84
C ALA A 308 -62.72 -19.36 -145.04
N GLU A 309 -63.49 -19.17 -143.96
CA GLU A 309 -64.94 -18.94 -144.02
C GLU A 309 -65.30 -17.71 -144.86
N ALA A 310 -64.55 -16.60 -144.74
CA ALA A 310 -64.74 -15.41 -145.57
C ALA A 310 -64.39 -15.65 -147.05
N ALA A 311 -63.36 -16.44 -147.33
CA ALA A 311 -62.97 -16.81 -148.70
C ALA A 311 -64.02 -17.75 -149.33
N ASP A 312 -64.50 -18.74 -148.59
CA ASP A 312 -65.56 -19.67 -149.03
C ASP A 312 -66.86 -18.90 -149.31
N ASN A 313 -67.25 -17.99 -148.41
CA ASN A 313 -68.40 -17.11 -148.62
C ASN A 313 -68.23 -16.24 -149.87
N ALA A 314 -67.06 -15.60 -150.06
CA ALA A 314 -66.78 -14.80 -151.26
C ALA A 314 -66.78 -15.64 -152.55
N THR A 315 -66.45 -16.93 -152.45
CA THR A 315 -66.51 -17.87 -153.58
C THR A 315 -67.95 -18.26 -153.89
N LEU A 316 -68.76 -18.51 -152.86
CA LEU A 316 -70.20 -18.76 -152.97
C LEU A 316 -70.92 -17.59 -153.65
N THR A 317 -70.67 -16.36 -153.19
CA THR A 317 -71.29 -15.16 -153.80
C THR A 317 -70.88 -14.97 -155.25
N ARG A 318 -69.64 -15.35 -155.61
CA ARG A 318 -69.17 -15.30 -157.01
C ARG A 318 -69.80 -16.38 -157.89
N THR A 319 -70.02 -17.58 -157.38
CA THR A 319 -70.72 -18.64 -158.12
C THR A 319 -72.20 -18.32 -158.32
N GLU A 320 -72.87 -17.80 -157.29
CA GLU A 320 -74.26 -17.37 -157.37
C GLU A 320 -74.43 -16.21 -158.38
N ALA A 321 -73.54 -15.22 -158.36
CA ALA A 321 -73.52 -14.14 -159.34
C ALA A 321 -73.18 -14.61 -160.77
N ALA A 322 -72.35 -15.65 -160.92
CA ALA A 322 -71.99 -16.21 -162.22
C ALA A 322 -73.11 -17.07 -162.84
N ASP A 323 -73.89 -17.78 -162.02
CA ASP A 323 -75.04 -18.57 -162.46
C ASP A 323 -76.26 -17.69 -162.79
N GLU A 324 -76.47 -16.59 -162.07
CA GLU A 324 -77.46 -15.55 -162.44
C GLU A 324 -77.09 -14.85 -163.76
N ALA A 325 -75.82 -14.54 -163.98
CA ALA A 325 -75.34 -13.93 -165.23
C ALA A 325 -75.39 -14.86 -166.46
N LYS A 326 -75.50 -16.19 -166.25
CA LYS A 326 -75.64 -17.19 -167.32
C LYS A 326 -77.11 -17.45 -167.68
N ARG A 327 -78.03 -17.34 -166.70
CA ARG A 327 -79.49 -17.35 -166.91
C ARG A 327 -79.98 -16.13 -167.70
N LEU A 328 -79.52 -14.93 -167.33
CA LEU A 328 -79.90 -13.67 -167.97
C LEU A 328 -79.50 -13.57 -169.45
N ARG A 329 -78.40 -14.23 -169.87
CA ARG A 329 -77.94 -14.25 -171.28
C ARG A 329 -78.71 -15.23 -172.18
N GLN A 330 -79.36 -16.26 -171.63
CA GLN A 330 -80.16 -17.20 -172.43
C GLN A 330 -81.63 -16.75 -172.58
N GLU A 331 -82.16 -15.97 -171.62
CA GLU A 331 -83.50 -15.37 -171.70
C GLU A 331 -83.56 -14.12 -172.60
N ALA A 332 -82.47 -13.35 -172.70
CA ALA A 332 -82.40 -12.15 -173.53
C ALA A 332 -82.42 -12.42 -175.05
N GLN A 333 -82.14 -13.64 -175.50
CA GLN A 333 -82.08 -13.99 -176.93
C GLN A 333 -83.35 -14.69 -177.46
N ARG A 334 -84.34 -14.98 -176.60
CA ARG A 334 -85.64 -15.56 -176.99
C ARG A 334 -86.85 -14.63 -176.87
N ARG A 335 -86.73 -13.50 -176.16
CA ARG A 335 -87.86 -12.58 -175.94
C ARG A 335 -87.77 -11.24 -176.68
N LEU A 336 -86.74 -11.03 -177.49
CA LEU A 336 -86.64 -9.88 -178.39
C LEU A 336 -87.47 -10.05 -179.69
N GLU A 337 -88.11 -11.20 -179.90
CA GLU A 337 -88.86 -11.51 -181.14
C GLU A 337 -90.37 -11.77 -180.90
N GLU A 338 -90.85 -11.83 -179.65
CA GLU A 338 -92.26 -12.17 -179.34
C GLU A 338 -93.08 -11.01 -178.74
N ALA A 339 -92.92 -9.80 -179.29
CA ALA A 339 -93.96 -8.76 -179.29
C ALA A 339 -94.19 -8.03 -177.94
N GLU A 340 -93.79 -6.77 -177.79
CA GLU A 340 -94.40 -5.57 -178.41
C GLU A 340 -95.95 -5.50 -178.44
N ALA A 341 -96.69 -6.46 -177.87
CA ALA A 341 -98.16 -6.42 -177.92
C ALA A 341 -98.90 -6.71 -176.60
N GLU A 342 -98.28 -7.29 -175.57
CA GLU A 342 -98.98 -7.59 -174.32
C GLU A 342 -98.72 -6.61 -173.18
N SER A 343 -98.94 -5.34 -173.50
CA SER A 343 -100.01 -4.61 -172.81
C SER A 343 -99.92 -4.55 -171.28
N GLN A 344 -99.20 -3.53 -170.80
CA GLN A 344 -99.75 -2.47 -169.93
C GLN A 344 -100.50 -2.82 -168.64
N ARG A 345 -100.57 -4.06 -168.15
CA ARG A 345 -101.68 -4.30 -167.22
C ARG A 345 -101.56 -5.28 -166.08
N LEU A 346 -100.39 -5.51 -165.51
CA LEU A 346 -100.28 -6.03 -164.14
C LEU A 346 -98.78 -6.09 -163.81
N THR A 347 -98.25 -5.53 -162.73
CA THR A 347 -98.78 -4.91 -161.50
C THR A 347 -97.50 -4.60 -160.74
N ALA A 348 -97.19 -3.36 -160.36
CA ALA A 348 -97.75 -2.69 -159.19
C ALA A 348 -97.67 -3.47 -157.86
N GLU A 349 -96.91 -4.56 -157.79
CA GLU A 349 -96.84 -5.38 -156.59
C GLU A 349 -95.43 -5.95 -156.47
N THR A 350 -94.73 -5.58 -155.38
CA THR A 350 -93.45 -6.14 -154.86
C THR A 350 -92.18 -5.26 -154.88
N GLU A 351 -92.31 -3.95 -154.64
CA GLU A 351 -91.21 -3.12 -154.10
C GLU A 351 -91.20 -3.06 -152.55
N GLN A 352 -92.05 -3.84 -151.87
CA GLN A 352 -92.25 -3.81 -150.41
C GLN A 352 -91.29 -4.70 -149.56
N LYS A 353 -90.15 -5.20 -150.08
CA LYS A 353 -89.35 -6.22 -149.36
C LYS A 353 -87.82 -6.05 -149.29
N VAL A 354 -87.28 -4.83 -149.31
CA VAL A 354 -85.82 -4.64 -149.19
C VAL A 354 -85.37 -3.84 -147.95
N ALA A 355 -86.29 -3.42 -147.07
CA ALA A 355 -85.94 -2.69 -145.83
C ALA A 355 -85.68 -3.58 -144.59
N ALA A 356 -85.57 -4.91 -144.73
CA ALA A 356 -85.60 -5.83 -143.58
C ALA A 356 -84.25 -6.47 -143.17
N LEU A 357 -83.12 -6.18 -143.81
CA LEU A 357 -81.85 -6.90 -143.58
C LEU A 357 -80.64 -6.01 -143.31
N THR A 358 -80.81 -4.97 -142.48
CA THR A 358 -79.69 -4.16 -141.97
C THR A 358 -79.68 -3.95 -140.46
N ALA A 359 -80.56 -4.61 -139.69
CA ALA A 359 -80.68 -4.43 -138.23
C ALA A 359 -80.15 -5.62 -137.39
N GLU A 360 -79.87 -6.78 -137.99
CA GLU A 360 -79.51 -8.02 -137.25
C GLU A 360 -78.00 -8.20 -137.00
N ALA A 361 -77.16 -7.33 -137.60
CA ALA A 361 -75.70 -7.46 -137.55
C ALA A 361 -75.00 -6.68 -136.42
N GLU A 362 -75.70 -5.79 -135.70
CA GLU A 362 -75.08 -4.90 -134.68
C GLU A 362 -75.27 -5.38 -133.23
N GLU A 363 -76.19 -6.32 -132.96
CA GLU A 363 -76.52 -6.78 -131.61
C GLU A 363 -75.57 -7.87 -131.07
N THR A 364 -75.03 -8.72 -131.94
CA THR A 364 -74.13 -9.85 -131.57
C THR A 364 -72.70 -9.42 -131.25
N ALA A 365 -72.27 -8.22 -131.69
CA ALA A 365 -70.95 -7.67 -131.42
C ALA A 365 -70.81 -7.01 -130.03
N ARG A 366 -71.92 -6.63 -129.36
CA ARG A 366 -71.90 -6.04 -128.00
C ARG A 366 -71.88 -7.09 -126.89
N ALA A 367 -72.56 -8.21 -127.06
CA ALA A 367 -72.66 -9.27 -126.04
C ALA A 367 -71.31 -9.98 -125.72
N GLN A 368 -70.37 -10.02 -126.67
CA GLN A 368 -69.06 -10.66 -126.50
C GLN A 368 -68.04 -9.81 -125.71
N ARG A 369 -68.21 -8.47 -125.65
CA ARG A 369 -67.29 -7.57 -124.93
C ARG A 369 -67.64 -7.43 -123.44
N GLU A 370 -68.92 -7.45 -123.08
CA GLU A 370 -69.38 -7.34 -121.68
C GLU A 370 -69.08 -8.62 -120.86
N ALA A 371 -69.00 -9.79 -121.50
CA ALA A 371 -68.66 -11.05 -120.82
C ALA A 371 -67.16 -11.17 -120.46
N ALA A 372 -66.26 -10.54 -121.24
CA ALA A 372 -64.81 -10.56 -121.01
C ALA A 372 -64.39 -9.61 -119.87
N GLU A 373 -65.06 -8.45 -119.74
CA GLU A 373 -64.79 -7.49 -118.65
C GLU A 373 -65.28 -7.99 -117.28
N ALA A 374 -66.39 -8.74 -117.24
CA ALA A 374 -66.94 -9.31 -116.00
C ALA A 374 -66.07 -10.41 -115.37
N LEU A 375 -65.33 -11.19 -116.17
CA LEU A 375 -64.41 -12.23 -115.67
C LEU A 375 -63.09 -11.63 -115.16
N ALA A 376 -62.59 -10.57 -115.80
CA ALA A 376 -61.38 -9.86 -115.35
C ALA A 376 -61.59 -9.13 -114.02
N GLN A 377 -62.77 -8.53 -113.79
CA GLN A 377 -63.09 -7.87 -112.53
C GLN A 377 -63.23 -8.85 -111.35
N ARG A 378 -63.84 -10.03 -111.57
CA ARG A 378 -63.98 -11.06 -110.51
C ARG A 378 -62.63 -11.63 -110.06
N LEU A 379 -61.71 -11.89 -110.99
CA LEU A 379 -60.38 -12.41 -110.68
C LEU A 379 -59.53 -11.38 -109.90
N THR A 380 -59.69 -10.09 -110.23
CA THR A 380 -58.99 -9.01 -109.53
C THR A 380 -59.52 -8.82 -108.10
N GLU A 381 -60.84 -8.85 -107.91
CA GLU A 381 -61.43 -8.77 -106.57
C GLU A 381 -61.11 -9.98 -105.66
N GLU A 382 -60.96 -11.17 -106.23
CA GLU A 382 -60.64 -12.40 -105.49
C GLU A 382 -59.17 -12.41 -105.03
N THR A 383 -58.25 -11.97 -105.89
CA THR A 383 -56.83 -11.80 -105.54
C THR A 383 -56.61 -10.69 -104.51
N GLU A 384 -57.36 -9.58 -104.58
CA GLU A 384 -57.33 -8.53 -103.57
C GLU A 384 -57.88 -8.99 -102.21
N ARG A 385 -58.91 -9.85 -102.17
CA ARG A 385 -59.43 -10.42 -100.91
C ARG A 385 -58.43 -11.38 -100.25
N GLU A 386 -57.81 -12.26 -101.03
CA GLU A 386 -56.80 -13.22 -100.52
C GLU A 386 -55.53 -12.52 -100.02
N THR A 387 -55.04 -11.51 -100.75
CA THR A 387 -53.88 -10.71 -100.30
C THR A 387 -54.17 -9.87 -99.06
N ARG A 388 -55.43 -9.42 -98.86
CA ARG A 388 -55.85 -8.72 -97.65
C ARG A 388 -55.93 -9.66 -96.45
N ARG A 389 -56.46 -10.88 -96.64
CA ARG A 389 -56.48 -11.92 -95.61
C ARG A 389 -55.09 -12.31 -95.12
N MET A 390 -54.16 -12.61 -96.04
CA MET A 390 -52.79 -12.96 -95.63
C MET A 390 -52.07 -11.81 -94.93
N ARG A 391 -52.33 -10.55 -95.30
CA ARG A 391 -51.78 -9.38 -94.59
C ARG A 391 -52.38 -9.19 -93.20
N GLU A 392 -53.68 -9.42 -93.04
CA GLU A 392 -54.35 -9.36 -91.74
C GLU A 392 -53.91 -10.51 -90.82
N GLU A 393 -53.70 -11.71 -91.35
CA GLU A 393 -53.20 -12.86 -90.59
C GLU A 393 -51.74 -12.68 -90.15
N VAL A 394 -50.86 -12.18 -91.02
CA VAL A 394 -49.47 -11.86 -90.65
C VAL A 394 -49.40 -10.71 -89.65
N ALA A 395 -50.27 -9.69 -89.79
CA ALA A 395 -50.35 -8.59 -88.83
C ALA A 395 -50.88 -9.05 -87.46
N ALA A 396 -51.83 -9.99 -87.43
CA ALA A 396 -52.34 -10.58 -86.20
C ALA A 396 -51.29 -11.46 -85.51
N ALA A 397 -50.57 -12.29 -86.27
CA ALA A 397 -49.49 -13.14 -85.74
C ALA A 397 -48.35 -12.31 -85.14
N THR A 398 -47.91 -11.26 -85.85
CA THR A 398 -46.85 -10.35 -85.36
C THR A 398 -47.29 -9.52 -84.15
N LEU A 399 -48.57 -9.15 -84.04
CA LEU A 399 -49.10 -8.48 -82.85
C LEU A 399 -49.13 -9.44 -81.65
N GLN A 400 -49.54 -10.69 -81.87
CA GLN A 400 -49.63 -11.71 -80.82
C GLN A 400 -48.24 -12.10 -80.29
N GLU A 401 -47.28 -12.32 -81.17
CA GLU A 401 -45.88 -12.64 -80.83
C GLU A 401 -45.22 -11.47 -80.08
N ARG A 402 -45.54 -10.23 -80.44
CA ARG A 402 -45.08 -9.02 -79.73
C ARG A 402 -45.71 -8.89 -78.34
N GLN A 403 -46.99 -9.23 -78.18
CA GLN A 403 -47.67 -9.24 -76.87
C GLN A 403 -47.11 -10.34 -75.95
N GLU A 404 -46.81 -11.52 -76.48
CA GLU A 404 -46.18 -12.63 -75.74
C GLU A 404 -44.74 -12.28 -75.32
N ALA A 405 -43.97 -11.60 -76.18
CA ALA A 405 -42.65 -11.09 -75.82
C ALA A 405 -42.72 -9.99 -74.73
N GLU A 406 -43.73 -9.12 -74.77
CA GLU A 406 -43.91 -8.05 -73.79
C GLU A 406 -44.34 -8.59 -72.41
N THR A 407 -45.19 -9.62 -72.37
CA THR A 407 -45.58 -10.29 -71.12
C THR A 407 -44.43 -11.11 -70.54
N ALA A 408 -43.65 -11.80 -71.36
CA ALA A 408 -42.44 -12.50 -70.93
C ALA A 408 -41.39 -11.53 -70.35
N ALA A 409 -41.17 -10.38 -70.99
CA ALA A 409 -40.26 -9.34 -70.51
C ALA A 409 -40.73 -8.72 -69.18
N ARG A 410 -42.04 -8.49 -69.02
CA ARG A 410 -42.62 -8.04 -67.74
C ARG A 410 -42.48 -9.07 -66.63
N ALA A 411 -42.76 -10.34 -66.91
CA ALA A 411 -42.62 -11.42 -65.92
C ALA A 411 -41.16 -11.58 -65.44
N LEU A 412 -40.20 -11.44 -66.36
CA LEU A 412 -38.77 -11.45 -66.01
C LEU A 412 -38.35 -10.23 -65.19
N SER A 413 -38.90 -9.05 -65.50
CA SER A 413 -38.68 -7.82 -64.74
C SER A 413 -39.28 -7.90 -63.32
N GLU A 414 -40.48 -8.45 -63.19
CA GLU A 414 -41.16 -8.63 -61.90
C GLU A 414 -40.42 -9.67 -61.05
N ALA A 415 -40.03 -10.81 -61.62
CA ALA A 415 -39.23 -11.82 -60.93
C ALA A 415 -37.86 -11.27 -60.48
N ALA A 416 -37.18 -10.48 -61.32
CA ALA A 416 -35.92 -9.84 -60.95
C ALA A 416 -36.09 -8.77 -59.84
N ALA A 417 -37.22 -8.05 -59.84
CA ALA A 417 -37.54 -7.10 -58.78
C ALA A 417 -37.84 -7.81 -57.45
N GLU A 418 -38.63 -8.89 -57.47
CA GLU A 418 -38.92 -9.70 -56.29
C GLU A 418 -37.67 -10.36 -55.71
N GLU A 419 -36.79 -10.92 -56.54
CA GLU A 419 -35.51 -11.50 -56.12
C GLU A 419 -34.60 -10.43 -55.49
N SER A 420 -34.55 -9.22 -56.08
CA SER A 420 -33.80 -8.10 -55.51
C SER A 420 -34.38 -7.59 -54.20
N GLU A 421 -35.71 -7.57 -54.04
CA GLU A 421 -36.33 -7.20 -52.77
C GLU A 421 -36.10 -8.27 -51.70
N ARG A 422 -36.14 -9.56 -52.08
CA ARG A 422 -35.84 -10.68 -51.17
C ARG A 422 -34.41 -10.63 -50.66
N LEU A 423 -33.43 -10.41 -51.54
CA LEU A 423 -32.02 -10.26 -51.17
C LEU A 423 -31.79 -9.02 -50.28
N ARG A 424 -32.50 -7.91 -50.53
CA ARG A 424 -32.44 -6.73 -49.66
C ARG A 424 -33.06 -6.98 -48.29
N ALA A 425 -34.17 -7.70 -48.23
CA ALA A 425 -34.82 -8.07 -46.98
C ALA A 425 -33.94 -9.05 -46.16
N GLU A 426 -33.35 -10.05 -46.81
CA GLU A 426 -32.39 -10.98 -46.18
C GLU A 426 -31.15 -10.24 -45.67
N ALA A 427 -30.57 -9.33 -46.47
CA ALA A 427 -29.43 -8.51 -46.04
C ALA A 427 -29.78 -7.54 -44.89
N ALA A 428 -30.99 -6.96 -44.90
CA ALA A 428 -31.46 -6.11 -43.81
C ALA A 428 -31.67 -6.90 -42.51
N ALA A 429 -32.26 -8.10 -42.60
CA ALA A 429 -32.44 -8.99 -41.46
C ALA A 429 -31.10 -9.49 -40.89
N GLU A 430 -30.12 -9.79 -41.75
CA GLU A 430 -28.76 -10.16 -41.35
C GLU A 430 -28.06 -8.99 -40.63
N ALA A 431 -28.19 -7.76 -41.15
CA ALA A 431 -27.65 -6.56 -40.52
C ALA A 431 -28.32 -6.25 -39.16
N GLU A 432 -29.63 -6.42 -39.05
CA GLU A 432 -30.36 -6.31 -37.78
C GLU A 432 -29.91 -7.37 -36.77
N ARG A 433 -29.66 -8.61 -37.23
CA ARG A 433 -29.17 -9.69 -36.37
C ARG A 433 -27.77 -9.39 -35.84
N ILE A 434 -26.84 -8.98 -36.71
CA ILE A 434 -25.46 -8.62 -36.31
C ILE A 434 -25.46 -7.42 -35.35
N THR A 435 -26.30 -6.41 -35.60
CA THR A 435 -26.40 -5.25 -34.70
C THR A 435 -27.04 -5.60 -33.36
N ALA A 436 -28.02 -6.51 -33.33
CA ALA A 436 -28.60 -7.04 -32.08
C ALA A 436 -27.59 -7.89 -31.29
N GLU A 437 -26.81 -8.74 -31.95
CA GLU A 437 -25.74 -9.53 -31.33
C GLU A 437 -24.64 -8.64 -30.76
N ALA A 438 -24.17 -7.65 -31.53
CA ALA A 438 -23.19 -6.67 -31.06
C ALA A 438 -23.71 -5.83 -29.87
N ALA A 439 -24.99 -5.46 -29.89
CA ALA A 439 -25.63 -4.76 -28.76
C ALA A 439 -25.73 -5.65 -27.51
N SER A 440 -26.01 -6.95 -27.68
CA SER A 440 -26.05 -7.93 -26.59
C SER A 440 -24.66 -8.16 -25.98
N GLU A 441 -23.63 -8.30 -26.80
CA GLU A 441 -22.24 -8.40 -26.34
C GLU A 441 -21.78 -7.12 -25.63
N ALA A 442 -22.10 -5.95 -26.17
CA ALA A 442 -21.80 -4.67 -25.51
C ALA A 442 -22.51 -4.54 -24.15
N ALA A 443 -23.74 -5.04 -24.03
CA ALA A 443 -24.46 -5.08 -22.75
C ALA A 443 -23.80 -6.04 -21.75
N ARG A 444 -23.38 -7.24 -22.19
CA ARG A 444 -22.64 -8.21 -21.34
C ARG A 444 -21.30 -7.67 -20.88
N LEU A 445 -20.56 -6.99 -21.76
CA LEU A 445 -19.29 -6.34 -21.41
C LEU A 445 -19.48 -5.23 -20.38
N ARG A 446 -20.54 -4.42 -20.50
CA ARG A 446 -20.89 -3.40 -19.50
C ARG A 446 -21.25 -4.04 -18.16
N GLU A 447 -22.08 -5.08 -18.16
CA GLU A 447 -22.42 -5.80 -16.94
C GLU A 447 -21.20 -6.42 -16.26
N HIS A 448 -20.27 -7.01 -17.03
CA HIS A 448 -19.00 -7.49 -16.49
C HIS A 448 -18.13 -6.36 -15.91
N ALA A 449 -18.07 -5.20 -16.57
CA ALA A 449 -17.36 -4.04 -16.08
C ALA A 449 -17.99 -3.48 -14.78
N ASP A 450 -19.31 -3.43 -14.71
CA ASP A 450 -20.05 -2.98 -13.53
C ASP A 450 -19.87 -3.96 -12.36
N ARG A 451 -19.89 -5.28 -12.61
CA ARG A 451 -19.58 -6.30 -11.59
C ARG A 451 -18.14 -6.19 -11.09
N ALA A 452 -17.17 -6.05 -11.99
CA ALA A 452 -15.77 -5.87 -11.61
C ALA A 452 -15.55 -4.59 -10.79
N LYS A 453 -16.26 -3.51 -11.12
CA LYS A 453 -16.25 -2.27 -10.34
C LYS A 453 -16.86 -2.46 -8.95
N ALA A 454 -18.00 -3.14 -8.85
CA ALA A 454 -18.64 -3.43 -7.57
C ALA A 454 -17.77 -4.33 -6.67
N GLU A 455 -17.09 -5.33 -7.25
CA GLU A 455 -16.13 -6.18 -6.54
C GLU A 455 -14.94 -5.37 -6.03
N ALA A 456 -14.37 -4.49 -6.86
CA ALA A 456 -13.27 -3.61 -6.46
C ALA A 456 -13.69 -2.62 -5.35
N GLU A 457 -14.90 -2.05 -5.43
CA GLU A 457 -15.44 -1.20 -4.36
C GLU A 457 -15.64 -1.99 -3.06
N ALA A 458 -16.12 -3.24 -3.14
CA ALA A 458 -16.26 -4.12 -1.97
C ALA A 458 -14.91 -4.55 -1.37
N ASP A 459 -13.87 -4.75 -2.18
CA ASP A 459 -12.50 -5.00 -1.71
C ASP A 459 -11.93 -3.76 -0.98
N VAL A 460 -12.17 -2.55 -1.52
CA VAL A 460 -11.74 -1.30 -0.88
C VAL A 460 -12.44 -1.10 0.46
N GLU A 461 -13.74 -1.36 0.55
CA GLU A 461 -14.48 -1.29 1.82
C GLU A 461 -14.00 -2.34 2.83
N ARG A 462 -13.69 -3.56 2.39
CA ARG A 462 -13.07 -4.58 3.25
C ARG A 462 -11.70 -4.15 3.77
N ALA A 463 -10.85 -3.57 2.92
CA ALA A 463 -9.54 -3.06 3.32
C ALA A 463 -9.66 -1.89 4.32
N ARG A 464 -10.64 -1.00 4.13
CA ARG A 464 -10.93 0.09 5.09
C ARG A 464 -11.41 -0.44 6.43
N ALA A 465 -12.28 -1.45 6.44
CA ALA A 465 -12.75 -2.09 7.67
C ALA A 465 -11.59 -2.74 8.44
N GLN A 466 -10.69 -3.45 7.73
CA GLN A 466 -9.50 -4.06 8.34
C GLN A 466 -8.54 -3.00 8.91
N LEU A 467 -8.33 -1.88 8.21
CA LEU A 467 -7.53 -0.77 8.73
C LEU A 467 -8.14 -0.17 10.00
N ALA A 468 -9.46 0.03 10.03
CA ALA A 468 -10.16 0.54 11.21
C ALA A 468 -10.05 -0.43 12.41
N GLU A 469 -10.11 -1.74 12.17
CA GLU A 469 -9.90 -2.77 13.21
C GLU A 469 -8.48 -2.74 13.76
N ILE A 470 -7.46 -2.67 12.88
CA ILE A 470 -6.05 -2.54 13.26
C ILE A 470 -5.80 -1.26 14.07
N GLU A 471 -6.41 -0.13 13.66
CA GLU A 471 -6.30 1.13 14.39
C GLU A 471 -6.96 1.04 15.77
N ALA A 472 -8.13 0.41 15.88
CA ALA A 472 -8.79 0.18 17.16
C ALA A 472 -7.99 -0.76 18.08
N GLU A 473 -7.39 -1.82 17.54
CA GLU A 473 -6.48 -2.70 18.29
C GLU A 473 -5.24 -1.96 18.76
N ARG A 474 -4.63 -1.13 17.89
CA ARG A 474 -3.50 -0.28 18.24
C ARG A 474 -3.87 0.69 19.38
N GLU A 475 -5.03 1.33 19.31
CA GLU A 475 -5.49 2.24 20.37
C GLU A 475 -5.71 1.51 21.69
N ARG A 476 -6.30 0.30 21.67
CA ARG A 476 -6.45 -0.55 22.85
C ARG A 476 -5.10 -0.93 23.46
N LEU A 477 -4.15 -1.41 22.65
CA LEU A 477 -2.81 -1.76 23.12
C LEU A 477 -2.07 -0.56 23.69
N LEU A 478 -2.23 0.62 23.10
CA LEU A 478 -1.67 1.86 23.65
C LEU A 478 -2.33 2.28 24.96
N ALA A 479 -3.64 2.08 25.11
CA ALA A 479 -4.35 2.33 26.36
C ALA A 479 -3.90 1.36 27.46
N ASP A 480 -3.78 0.07 27.13
CA ASP A 480 -3.32 -0.98 28.05
C ASP A 480 -1.88 -0.73 28.50
N ALA A 481 -0.97 -0.41 27.57
CA ALA A 481 0.42 -0.06 27.89
C ALA A 481 0.52 1.19 28.77
N LYS A 482 -0.33 2.20 28.56
CA LYS A 482 -0.40 3.40 29.42
C LYS A 482 -0.92 3.06 30.82
N ALA A 483 -1.96 2.23 30.91
CA ALA A 483 -2.52 1.80 32.18
C ALA A 483 -1.50 0.96 32.98
N GLU A 484 -0.75 0.08 32.31
CA GLU A 484 0.31 -0.71 32.93
C GLU A 484 1.47 0.17 33.40
N ALA A 485 1.91 1.13 32.58
CA ALA A 485 2.92 2.12 32.98
C ALA A 485 2.46 2.94 34.19
N GLN A 486 1.19 3.35 34.25
CA GLN A 486 0.63 4.03 35.42
C GLN A 486 0.64 3.15 36.66
N ARG A 487 0.23 1.88 36.56
CA ARG A 487 0.28 0.93 37.69
C ARG A 487 1.69 0.74 38.22
N ILE A 488 2.69 0.63 37.33
CA ILE A 488 4.10 0.50 37.73
C ILE A 488 4.56 1.77 38.44
N LEU A 489 4.19 2.95 37.95
CA LEU A 489 4.53 4.22 38.59
C LEU A 489 3.86 4.38 39.96
N GLU A 490 2.60 3.98 40.10
CA GLU A 490 1.88 3.96 41.37
C GLU A 490 2.51 2.99 42.37
N GLN A 491 2.85 1.76 41.92
CA GLN A 491 3.55 0.78 42.75
C GLN A 491 4.93 1.29 43.20
N ALA A 492 5.72 1.85 42.29
CA ALA A 492 7.01 2.46 42.62
C ALA A 492 6.84 3.65 43.59
N GLY A 493 5.76 4.42 43.47
CA GLY A 493 5.40 5.48 44.40
C GLY A 493 5.09 4.96 45.80
N LEU A 494 4.27 3.92 45.91
CA LEU A 494 3.93 3.27 47.17
C LEU A 494 5.16 2.64 47.84
N GLU A 495 6.01 1.96 47.07
CA GLU A 495 7.28 1.41 47.58
C GLU A 495 8.21 2.53 48.08
N ALA A 496 8.30 3.65 47.35
CA ALA A 496 9.08 4.81 47.78
C ALA A 496 8.52 5.43 49.07
N GLU A 497 7.20 5.49 49.24
CA GLU A 497 6.57 5.92 50.49
C GLU A 497 6.83 4.95 51.65
N GLN A 498 6.78 3.65 51.41
CA GLN A 498 7.14 2.64 52.41
C GLN A 498 8.60 2.78 52.85
N VAL A 499 9.52 2.93 51.90
CA VAL A 499 10.94 3.16 52.22
C VAL A 499 11.15 4.43 53.04
N ARG A 500 10.39 5.51 52.75
CA ARG A 500 10.42 6.73 53.56
C ARG A 500 9.85 6.51 54.95
N ALA A 501 8.73 5.80 55.08
CA ALA A 501 8.13 5.47 56.37
C ALA A 501 9.07 4.60 57.22
N ASP A 502 9.70 3.58 56.64
CA ASP A 502 10.68 2.73 57.29
C ASP A 502 11.90 3.55 57.74
N ARG A 503 12.42 4.41 56.87
CA ARG A 503 13.50 5.34 57.23
C ARG A 503 13.11 6.22 58.42
N ASP A 504 11.92 6.80 58.42
CA ASP A 504 11.46 7.69 59.49
C ASP A 504 11.26 6.92 60.80
N GLN A 505 10.79 5.67 60.74
CA GLN A 505 10.75 4.77 61.90
C GLN A 505 12.16 4.48 62.44
N TYR A 506 13.13 4.18 61.58
CA TYR A 506 14.52 3.98 61.99
C TYR A 506 15.12 5.22 62.65
N ILE A 507 14.83 6.41 62.12
CA ILE A 507 15.25 7.68 62.70
C ILE A 507 14.62 7.86 64.09
N ALA A 508 13.29 7.68 64.21
CA ALA A 508 12.60 7.80 65.49
C ALA A 508 13.11 6.79 66.54
N GLU A 509 13.40 5.55 66.14
CA GLU A 509 14.02 4.56 67.01
C GLU A 509 15.45 4.96 67.44
N ALA A 510 16.24 5.50 66.51
CA ALA A 510 17.59 5.98 66.79
C ALA A 510 17.55 7.17 67.77
N GLU A 511 16.64 8.12 67.57
CA GLU A 511 16.40 9.24 68.47
C GLU A 511 15.98 8.76 69.87
N LYS A 512 15.03 7.83 69.96
CA LYS A 512 14.60 7.25 71.24
C LYS A 512 15.74 6.51 71.95
N LYS A 513 16.59 5.80 71.21
CA LYS A 513 17.80 5.15 71.77
C LYS A 513 18.81 6.20 72.27
N ALA A 514 19.01 7.28 71.52
CA ALA A 514 19.88 8.39 71.89
C ALA A 514 19.36 9.13 73.14
N GLU A 515 18.06 9.38 73.22
CA GLU A 515 17.43 10.03 74.39
C GLU A 515 17.53 9.13 75.63
N ASN A 516 17.27 7.83 75.50
CA ASN A 516 17.47 6.87 76.59
C ASN A 516 18.94 6.80 77.03
N ALA A 517 19.89 6.85 76.11
CA ALA A 517 21.31 6.91 76.42
C ALA A 517 21.67 8.20 77.17
N LYS A 518 21.14 9.34 76.73
CA LYS A 518 21.31 10.64 77.40
C LYS A 518 20.75 10.61 78.82
N ARG A 519 19.52 10.09 79.00
CA ARG A 519 18.89 9.95 80.32
C ARG A 519 19.70 9.04 81.24
N ARG A 520 20.19 7.90 80.74
CA ARG A 520 21.09 7.01 81.51
C ARG A 520 22.40 7.70 81.89
N ALA A 521 22.99 8.49 80.98
CA ALA A 521 24.18 9.26 81.26
C ALA A 521 23.94 10.34 82.34
N GLU A 522 22.79 11.01 82.30
CA GLU A 522 22.37 11.97 83.34
C GLU A 522 22.10 11.30 84.69
N GLU A 523 21.46 10.13 84.70
CA GLU A 523 21.22 9.34 85.91
C GLU A 523 22.54 8.83 86.52
N LEU A 524 23.46 8.32 85.70
CA LEU A 524 24.82 7.95 86.12
C LEU A 524 25.62 9.15 86.63
N SER A 525 25.47 10.32 86.00
CA SER A 525 26.09 11.57 86.46
C SER A 525 25.53 12.01 87.81
N LYS A 526 24.20 11.95 88.00
CA LYS A 526 23.55 12.25 89.28
C LYS A 526 23.97 11.28 90.38
N SER A 527 24.00 9.97 90.09
CA SER A 527 24.45 8.97 91.05
C SER A 527 25.93 9.15 91.39
N ALA A 528 26.80 9.37 90.41
CA ALA A 528 28.22 9.68 90.63
C ALA A 528 28.42 10.94 91.48
N LYS A 529 27.64 12.02 91.24
CA LYS A 529 27.65 13.23 92.09
C LYS A 529 27.18 12.95 93.52
N GLN A 530 26.16 12.11 93.70
CA GLN A 530 25.69 11.70 95.03
C GLN A 530 26.72 10.84 95.77
N THR A 531 27.36 9.90 95.08
CA THR A 531 28.45 9.08 95.65
C THR A 531 29.63 9.96 96.02
N ALA A 532 30.06 10.86 95.12
CA ALA A 532 31.11 11.84 95.41
C ALA A 532 30.75 12.75 96.59
N ARG A 533 29.49 13.16 96.74
CA ARG A 533 29.01 13.90 97.92
C ARG A 533 29.10 13.04 99.18
N ARG A 534 28.60 11.81 99.16
CA ARG A 534 28.68 10.88 100.31
C ARG A 534 30.13 10.58 100.70
N ASP A 535 31.00 10.34 99.74
CA ASP A 535 32.43 10.12 99.96
C ASP A 535 33.08 11.39 100.53
N SER A 536 32.74 12.57 100.00
CA SER A 536 33.22 13.85 100.55
C SER A 536 32.69 14.11 101.96
N GLU A 537 31.44 13.77 102.26
CA GLU A 537 30.84 13.87 103.60
C GLU A 537 31.47 12.86 104.56
N ALA A 538 31.79 11.64 104.11
CA ALA A 538 32.52 10.64 104.88
C ALA A 538 33.97 11.07 105.17
N ILE A 539 34.65 11.68 104.18
CA ILE A 539 35.97 12.30 104.36
C ILE A 539 35.89 13.46 105.35
N LEU A 540 34.88 14.33 105.25
CA LEU A 540 34.68 15.42 106.20
C LEU A 540 34.28 14.92 107.59
N ALA A 541 33.51 13.84 107.70
CA ALA A 541 33.13 13.22 108.96
C ALA A 541 34.33 12.56 109.65
N THR A 542 35.19 11.86 108.90
CA THR A 542 36.44 11.30 109.41
C THR A 542 37.42 12.41 109.81
N ALA A 543 37.56 13.47 109.01
CA ALA A 543 38.34 14.64 109.36
C ALA A 543 37.80 15.36 110.62
N ARG A 544 36.46 15.49 110.77
CA ARG A 544 35.83 16.05 111.97
C ARG A 544 35.98 15.14 113.20
N ALA A 545 35.95 13.83 113.03
CA ALA A 545 36.20 12.87 114.11
C ALA A 545 37.67 12.92 114.56
N GLN A 546 38.60 13.03 113.62
CA GLN A 546 40.02 13.27 113.93
C GLN A 546 40.24 14.62 114.61
N ALA A 547 39.57 15.69 114.15
CA ALA A 547 39.62 17.01 114.79
C ALA A 547 39.00 16.99 116.20
N LYS A 548 37.88 16.27 116.41
CA LYS A 548 37.29 16.07 117.75
C LYS A 548 38.21 15.27 118.68
N LYS A 549 38.87 14.22 118.18
CA LYS A 549 39.90 13.50 118.96
C LYS A 549 41.04 14.42 119.38
N LEU A 550 41.57 15.23 118.47
CA LEU A 550 42.62 16.20 118.77
C LEU A 550 42.16 17.30 119.75
N ILE A 551 40.88 17.70 119.70
CA ILE A 551 40.29 18.67 120.64
C ILE A 551 40.00 18.05 122.02
N GLU A 552 39.58 16.78 122.08
CA GLU A 552 39.43 16.06 123.36
C GLU A 552 40.78 15.75 124.01
N GLU A 553 41.80 15.41 123.22
CA GLU A 553 43.20 15.32 123.66
C GLU A 553 43.72 16.67 124.17
N ALA A 554 43.33 17.78 123.54
CA ALA A 554 43.65 19.14 124.00
C ALA A 554 42.82 19.63 125.22
N ARG A 555 41.61 19.06 125.46
CA ARG A 555 40.76 19.37 126.64
C ARG A 555 41.08 18.50 127.85
N ARG A 556 41.58 17.28 127.67
CA ARG A 556 42.09 16.44 128.77
C ARG A 556 43.49 16.85 129.25
N GLY A 557 44.24 17.61 128.46
CA GLY A 557 45.62 18.02 128.76
C GLY A 557 45.80 19.30 129.59
N ARG A 558 44.76 19.82 130.27
CA ARG A 558 44.89 21.06 131.06
C ARG A 558 44.20 20.97 132.42
N GLY A 559 44.92 20.33 133.35
CA GLY A 559 44.79 20.40 134.82
C GLY A 559 44.18 19.14 135.44
N GLU A 560 44.87 18.28 136.20
CA GLU A 560 46.19 18.31 136.85
C GLU A 560 46.69 16.87 137.08
N ALA A 561 47.98 16.76 137.41
CA ALA A 561 48.73 15.61 137.91
C ALA A 561 47.94 14.43 138.54
N ALA A 562 48.23 13.20 138.08
CA ALA A 562 48.94 12.15 138.85
C ALA A 562 48.80 10.74 138.20
N GLU A 563 49.95 10.08 137.99
CA GLU A 563 50.27 8.62 137.96
C GLU A 563 49.38 7.64 137.14
N GLU A 564 49.86 7.15 135.99
CA GLU A 564 50.55 5.83 135.74
C GLU A 564 49.59 4.84 135.00
N PRO A 565 50.05 3.80 134.26
CA PRO A 565 51.32 3.53 133.59
C PRO A 565 51.16 3.07 132.10
N ALA A 566 52.30 2.74 131.50
CA ALA A 566 52.67 2.21 130.16
C ALA A 566 51.88 0.95 129.65
N PRO A 567 52.24 0.24 128.54
CA PRO A 567 53.27 0.45 127.49
C PRO A 567 52.86 0.06 126.03
N ALA A 568 53.80 0.25 125.08
CA ALA A 568 54.17 -0.60 123.91
C ALA A 568 53.08 -1.18 122.98
N GLY A 569 53.15 -0.99 121.66
CA GLY A 569 54.07 -1.68 120.75
C GLY A 569 53.20 -2.24 119.60
N ASP A 570 53.43 -1.85 118.35
CA ASP A 570 54.34 -2.48 117.39
C ASP A 570 53.69 -3.64 116.60
N GLY A 571 54.01 -3.68 115.31
CA GLY A 571 53.89 -4.81 114.38
C GLY A 571 52.47 -5.37 114.06
N ALA A 572 51.99 -5.34 112.83
CA ALA A 572 52.46 -6.07 111.64
C ALA A 572 51.60 -7.33 111.32
N VAL A 573 51.57 -7.61 110.00
CA VAL A 573 51.39 -8.90 109.31
C VAL A 573 50.01 -9.59 109.22
N ASN A 574 49.60 -9.71 107.95
CA ASN A 574 49.29 -10.96 107.21
C ASN A 574 47.93 -11.66 107.28
N LYS A 575 47.53 -12.02 106.04
CA LYS A 575 46.91 -13.30 105.60
C LYS A 575 45.49 -13.58 106.12
N SER A 576 44.60 -14.25 105.41
CA SER A 576 44.48 -14.78 104.05
C SER A 576 43.18 -15.59 104.06
N ALA A 577 42.58 -15.73 102.88
CA ALA A 577 41.89 -16.94 102.43
C ALA A 577 40.44 -17.22 102.90
N ALA A 578 39.59 -17.31 101.87
CA ALA A 578 38.82 -18.51 101.47
C ALA A 578 37.42 -18.79 102.04
N ALA A 579 36.46 -18.85 101.11
CA ALA A 579 35.51 -19.94 100.82
C ALA A 579 34.63 -19.46 99.64
N ARG A 580 34.43 -20.05 98.45
CA ARG A 580 34.31 -21.42 97.91
C ARG A 580 33.20 -22.27 98.51
N LYS A 581 32.06 -22.40 97.80
CA LYS A 581 31.58 -23.59 97.01
C LYS A 581 30.11 -23.35 96.59
N ARG A 582 29.66 -23.60 95.34
CA ARG A 582 29.34 -24.89 94.64
C ARG A 582 28.16 -25.63 95.34
N ALA A 583 27.15 -26.24 94.70
CA ALA A 583 26.98 -26.80 93.35
C ALA A 583 25.48 -27.13 93.08
N GLN A 584 25.05 -27.23 91.80
CA GLN A 584 24.50 -28.44 91.09
C GLN A 584 22.95 -28.44 90.99
N SER A 585 22.26 -29.00 89.98
CA SER A 585 22.55 -29.72 88.72
C SER A 585 21.24 -29.82 87.91
N GLY A 586 21.23 -29.67 86.58
CA GLY A 586 21.12 -30.77 85.59
C GLY A 586 19.87 -30.56 84.71
N GLY A 587 19.76 -30.89 83.41
CA GLY A 587 20.59 -31.51 82.37
C GLY A 587 19.66 -31.85 81.18
N LYS A 588 20.02 -31.57 79.92
CA LYS A 588 20.35 -32.54 78.82
C LYS A 588 20.50 -31.70 77.52
N GLN A 589 21.65 -31.70 76.83
CA GLN A 589 22.07 -32.57 75.69
C GLN A 589 21.05 -32.61 74.52
N ALA A 590 21.41 -32.43 73.25
CA ALA A 590 22.55 -32.99 72.52
C ALA A 590 22.97 -32.19 71.26
N SER A 591 24.10 -32.62 70.70
CA SER A 591 24.84 -32.14 69.52
C SER A 591 24.35 -32.70 68.16
N SER A 592 24.59 -31.95 67.07
CA SER A 592 25.09 -32.36 65.73
C SER A 592 24.84 -31.19 64.76
N SER A 593 25.86 -30.53 64.22
CA SER A 593 26.57 -30.80 62.96
C SER A 593 25.69 -30.77 61.69
N GLU A 594 26.00 -29.78 60.84
CA GLU A 594 26.15 -29.91 59.38
C GLU A 594 24.91 -30.11 58.49
N SER A 595 24.70 -29.16 57.57
CA SER A 595 24.44 -29.38 56.12
C SER A 595 23.27 -28.56 55.53
N ALA A 596 23.63 -27.89 54.42
CA ALA A 596 22.88 -27.79 53.16
C ALA A 596 21.52 -27.08 53.12
N GLU A 597 21.61 -25.84 52.65
CA GLU A 597 20.81 -25.27 51.56
C GLU A 597 20.19 -26.32 50.61
N LYS A 598 18.86 -26.32 50.49
CA LYS A 598 18.13 -26.76 49.29
C LYS A 598 16.79 -26.03 49.16
N VAL A 599 16.69 -25.28 48.08
CA VAL A 599 15.50 -24.64 47.51
C VAL A 599 14.80 -25.64 46.57
N SER A 600 13.48 -25.81 46.73
CA SER A 600 12.46 -26.35 45.78
C SER A 600 11.34 -27.03 46.57
N TYR A 601 10.03 -26.94 46.28
CA TYR A 601 9.25 -26.42 45.16
C TYR A 601 7.79 -26.28 45.66
N SER A 602 7.05 -25.29 45.18
CA SER A 602 5.69 -25.41 44.64
C SER A 602 5.31 -24.08 43.99
#